data_AF-A0A423TZM9-F1
#
_entry.id   AF-A0A423TZM9-F1
#
_cell.length_a   1.000
_cell.length_b   1.000
_cell.length_c   1.000
_cell.angle_alpha   90.00
_cell.angle_beta   90.00
_cell.angle_gamma   90.00
#
_symmetry.space_group_name_H-M   'P 1'
#
loop_
_entity.id
_entity.type
_entity.pdbx_description
1 polymer ?
#
loop_
_entity_poly.entity_id
_entity_poly.type
_entity_poly.pdbx_seq_one_letter_code
_entity_poly.pdbx_strand_id
1 'polypeptide(L)'
;MTSLVAFLDDAEVRLAYNTIAAEDKDECGLRLVCELAQKDPAELAQDEIQILLPYRGAGASDGSAYGAYDEAAWHGQEGHSCAASYPLCAFAAQQVMDEYRTYAGSNNGTFL
;
A
#
# COMPACT_ATOMS: atom_id res chain seq x y z
N MET A 1 -8.12 24.98 0.12
CA MET A 1 -8.51 23.61 0.48
C MET A 1 -8.38 22.78 -0.78
N THR A 2 -7.18 22.25 -1.03
CA THR A 2 -6.90 21.45 -2.23
C THR A 2 -7.56 20.09 -2.01
N SER A 3 -8.46 19.67 -2.92
CA SER A 3 -9.13 18.38 -2.81
C SER A 3 -8.10 17.25 -2.91
N LEU A 4 -8.27 16.15 -2.15
CA LEU A 4 -7.42 14.96 -2.31
C LEU A 4 -7.47 14.44 -3.76
N VAL A 5 -8.62 14.60 -4.43
CA VAL A 5 -8.77 14.29 -5.86
C VAL A 5 -7.79 15.10 -6.71
N ALA A 6 -7.65 16.40 -6.42
CA ALA A 6 -6.73 17.27 -7.15
C ALA A 6 -5.25 16.94 -6.86
N PHE A 7 -4.93 16.31 -5.72
CA PHE A 7 -3.59 15.79 -5.43
C PHE A 7 -3.32 14.49 -6.20
N LEU A 8 -4.29 13.56 -6.26
CA LEU A 8 -4.13 12.31 -6.99
C LEU A 8 -4.13 12.52 -8.52
N ASP A 9 -4.81 13.57 -9.00
CA ASP A 9 -4.77 14.00 -10.40
C ASP A 9 -3.47 14.73 -10.78
N ASP A 10 -2.60 15.04 -9.80
CA ASP A 10 -1.29 15.60 -10.07
C ASP A 10 -0.44 14.61 -10.89
N ALA A 11 0.22 15.13 -11.92
CA ALA A 11 0.95 14.30 -12.87
C ALA A 11 2.14 13.56 -12.23
N GLU A 12 2.80 14.17 -11.25
CA GLU A 12 3.95 13.56 -10.56
C GLU A 12 3.46 12.45 -9.62
N VAL A 13 2.37 12.70 -8.89
CA VAL A 13 1.75 11.70 -8.00
C VAL A 13 1.28 10.49 -8.80
N ARG A 14 0.58 10.71 -9.91
CA ARG A 14 0.13 9.62 -10.79
C ARG A 14 1.31 8.84 -11.38
N LEU A 15 2.38 9.52 -11.76
CA LEU A 15 3.59 8.87 -12.25
C LEU A 15 4.22 7.99 -11.17
N ALA A 16 4.31 8.49 -9.93
CA ALA A 16 4.86 7.72 -8.81
C ALA A 16 4.08 6.43 -8.56
N TYR A 17 2.75 6.47 -8.53
CA TYR A 17 1.94 5.26 -8.40
C TYR A 17 2.08 4.29 -9.57
N ASN A 18 2.18 4.80 -10.80
CA ASN A 18 2.42 3.95 -11.96
C ASN A 18 3.79 3.26 -11.88
N THR A 19 4.82 3.95 -11.38
CA THR A 19 6.14 3.35 -11.16
C THR A 19 6.07 2.28 -10.07
N ILE A 20 5.41 2.56 -8.94
CA ILE A 20 5.21 1.58 -7.87
C ILE A 20 4.51 0.32 -8.39
N ALA A 21 3.39 0.49 -9.10
CA ALA A 21 2.64 -0.62 -9.67
C ALA A 21 3.43 -1.41 -10.73
N ALA A 22 4.31 -0.74 -11.49
CA ALA A 22 5.17 -1.41 -12.46
C ALA A 22 6.26 -2.28 -11.79
N GLU A 23 6.70 -1.93 -10.58
CA GLU A 23 7.64 -2.73 -9.80
C GLU A 23 6.95 -3.83 -8.98
N ASP A 24 5.69 -3.64 -8.56
CA ASP A 24 4.90 -4.59 -7.77
C ASP A 24 4.29 -5.75 -8.61
N LYS A 25 5.11 -6.40 -9.43
CA LYS A 25 4.67 -7.47 -10.35
C LYS A 25 4.15 -8.72 -9.64
N ASP A 26 4.62 -8.94 -8.42
CA ASP A 26 4.26 -10.07 -7.59
C ASP A 26 3.14 -9.72 -6.59
N GLU A 27 2.49 -8.56 -6.73
CA GLU A 27 1.37 -8.09 -5.88
C GLU A 27 1.70 -7.98 -4.38
N CYS A 28 2.98 -7.91 -4.01
CA CYS A 28 3.38 -7.85 -2.61
C CYS A 28 3.08 -6.49 -1.96
N GLY A 29 3.11 -5.40 -2.73
CA GLY A 29 2.64 -4.09 -2.29
C GLY A 29 1.13 -4.09 -2.04
N LEU A 30 0.35 -4.65 -2.96
CA LEU A 30 -1.10 -4.82 -2.79
C LEU A 30 -1.43 -5.72 -1.58
N ARG A 31 -0.73 -6.85 -1.45
CA ARG A 31 -0.89 -7.78 -0.33
C ARG A 31 -0.58 -7.11 1.01
N LEU A 32 0.51 -6.33 1.05
CA LEU A 32 0.92 -5.56 2.21
C LEU A 32 -0.17 -4.59 2.63
N VAL A 33 -0.66 -3.76 1.72
CA VAL A 33 -1.71 -2.76 2.02
C VAL A 33 -2.98 -3.43 2.53
N CYS A 34 -3.41 -4.53 1.92
CA CYS A 34 -4.58 -5.27 2.37
C CYS A 34 -4.43 -5.82 3.80
N GLU A 35 -3.33 -6.50 4.10
CA GLU A 35 -3.13 -7.09 5.43
C GLU A 35 -2.86 -6.03 6.52
N LEU A 36 -2.19 -4.92 6.18
CA LEU A 36 -2.05 -3.81 7.12
C LEU A 36 -3.41 -3.18 7.43
N ALA A 37 -4.28 -3.04 6.43
CA ALA A 37 -5.63 -2.48 6.61
C ALA A 37 -6.57 -3.40 7.44
N GLN A 38 -6.17 -4.64 7.70
CA GLN A 38 -6.87 -5.56 8.62
C GLN A 38 -6.46 -5.40 10.09
N LYS A 39 -5.31 -4.80 10.35
CA LYS A 39 -4.81 -4.64 11.71
C LYS A 39 -5.66 -3.62 12.48
N ASP A 40 -5.73 -3.79 13.79
CA ASP A 40 -6.25 -2.72 14.66
C ASP A 40 -5.37 -1.48 14.48
N PRO A 41 -5.94 -0.29 14.19
CA PRO A 41 -5.17 0.94 14.07
C PRO A 41 -4.28 1.26 15.28
N ALA A 42 -4.62 0.78 16.47
CA ALA A 42 -3.80 0.95 17.68
C ALA A 42 -2.55 0.05 17.71
N GLU A 43 -2.51 -1.00 16.88
CA GLU A 43 -1.39 -1.96 16.80
C GLU A 43 -0.44 -1.65 15.63
N LEU A 44 -0.80 -0.72 14.75
CA LEU A 44 0.05 -0.32 13.63
C LEU A 44 1.30 0.43 14.10
N ALA A 45 2.45 0.02 13.57
CA ALA A 45 3.68 0.78 13.71
C ALA A 45 3.65 2.06 12.86
N GLN A 46 4.50 3.03 13.20
CA GLN A 46 4.50 4.34 12.52
C GLN A 46 4.77 4.24 11.00
N ASP A 47 5.64 3.33 10.59
CA ASP A 47 5.93 3.08 9.17
C ASP A 47 4.76 2.41 8.44
N GLU A 48 4.06 1.49 9.10
CA GLU A 48 2.82 0.89 8.58
C GLU A 48 1.72 1.94 8.40
N ILE A 49 1.58 2.87 9.35
CA ILE A 49 0.66 4.01 9.23
C ILE A 49 1.02 4.87 8.01
N GLN A 50 2.30 5.15 7.78
CA GLN A 50 2.74 5.94 6.63
C GLN A 50 2.42 5.26 5.30
N ILE A 51 2.57 3.92 5.24
CA ILE A 51 2.20 3.13 4.07
C ILE A 51 0.70 3.20 3.81
N LEU A 52 -0.14 3.10 4.85
CA LEU A 52 -1.60 3.12 4.71
C LEU A 52 -2.19 4.51 4.47
N LEU A 53 -1.52 5.57 4.92
CA LEU A 53 -2.03 6.95 4.93
C LEU A 53 -2.63 7.43 3.59
N PRO A 54 -2.09 7.05 2.41
CA PRO A 54 -2.66 7.48 1.14
C PRO A 54 -3.99 6.81 0.79
N TYR A 55 -4.30 5.64 1.36
CA TYR A 55 -5.41 4.79 0.93
C TYR A 55 -6.62 4.94 1.86
N ARG A 56 -7.78 5.18 1.26
CA ARG A 56 -9.04 5.35 1.97
C ARG A 56 -9.83 4.06 2.09
N GLY A 57 -9.63 3.11 1.18
CA GLY A 57 -10.48 1.94 1.07
C GLY A 57 -11.86 2.31 0.54
N ALA A 58 -11.94 3.13 -0.50
CA ALA A 58 -13.20 3.69 -0.99
C ALA A 58 -14.08 2.66 -1.73
N GLY A 59 -13.53 1.50 -2.09
CA GLY A 59 -14.25 0.43 -2.75
C GLY A 59 -13.46 -0.18 -3.90
N ALA A 60 -14.18 -0.68 -4.89
CA ALA A 60 -13.60 -1.29 -6.08
C ALA A 60 -12.74 -0.31 -6.88
N SER A 61 -11.69 -0.85 -7.50
CA SER A 61 -10.74 -0.06 -8.29
C SER A 61 -11.40 0.64 -9.48
N ASP A 62 -10.96 1.86 -9.77
CA ASP A 62 -11.32 2.62 -10.98
C ASP A 62 -10.44 2.26 -12.19
N GLY A 63 -9.55 1.27 -12.04
CA GLY A 63 -8.59 0.83 -13.05
C GLY A 63 -7.26 1.61 -13.05
N SER A 64 -7.09 2.59 -12.16
CA SER A 64 -5.82 3.28 -11.97
C SER A 64 -4.87 2.50 -11.05
N ALA A 65 -3.57 2.82 -11.11
CA ALA A 65 -2.59 2.26 -10.18
C ALA A 65 -2.94 2.59 -8.72
N TYR A 66 -3.29 3.85 -8.43
CA TYR A 66 -3.78 4.21 -7.09
C TYR A 66 -5.02 3.41 -6.70
N GLY A 67 -6.01 3.31 -7.61
CA GLY A 67 -7.27 2.60 -7.37
C GLY A 67 -7.07 1.13 -7.01
N ALA A 68 -6.06 0.46 -7.57
CA ALA A 68 -5.73 -0.92 -7.20
C ALA A 68 -5.26 -1.05 -5.74
N TYR A 69 -4.42 -0.12 -5.27
CA TYR A 69 -3.97 -0.11 -3.87
C TYR A 69 -5.07 0.36 -2.92
N ASP A 70 -5.91 1.30 -3.34
CA ASP A 70 -7.08 1.72 -2.57
C ASP A 70 -8.09 0.58 -2.40
N GLU A 71 -8.32 -0.20 -3.45
CA GLU A 71 -9.12 -1.44 -3.40
C GLU A 71 -8.49 -2.49 -2.47
N ALA A 72 -7.16 -2.59 -2.43
CA ALA A 72 -6.48 -3.48 -1.48
C ALA A 72 -6.74 -3.08 -0.03
N ALA A 73 -6.68 -1.78 0.28
CA ALA A 73 -7.04 -1.29 1.60
C ALA A 73 -8.51 -1.60 1.92
N TRP A 74 -9.42 -1.44 0.95
CA TRP A 74 -10.84 -1.77 1.11
C TRP A 74 -11.05 -3.26 1.42
N HIS A 75 -10.41 -4.16 0.66
CA HIS A 75 -10.45 -5.61 0.93
C HIS A 75 -9.97 -5.94 2.35
N GLY A 76 -8.93 -5.25 2.81
CA GLY A 76 -8.45 -5.40 4.18
C GLY A 76 -9.51 -5.00 5.20
N GLN A 77 -10.06 -3.79 5.08
CA GLN A 77 -11.09 -3.26 5.99
C GLN A 77 -12.36 -4.12 6.05
N GLU A 78 -12.76 -4.74 4.94
CA GLU A 78 -13.90 -5.66 4.86
C GLU A 78 -13.58 -7.09 5.34
N GLY A 79 -12.34 -7.36 5.75
CA GLY A 79 -11.92 -8.68 6.26
C GLY A 79 -11.85 -9.76 5.17
N HIS A 80 -11.64 -9.38 3.91
CA HIS A 80 -11.44 -10.34 2.83
C HIS A 80 -10.15 -11.13 3.02
N SER A 81 -10.04 -12.31 2.40
CA SER A 81 -8.76 -13.04 2.40
C SER A 81 -7.76 -12.34 1.48
N CYS A 82 -6.88 -11.51 2.06
CA CYS A 82 -5.81 -10.84 1.31
C CYS A 82 -4.92 -11.84 0.55
N ALA A 83 -4.77 -13.06 1.07
CA ALA A 83 -4.05 -14.14 0.39
C ALA A 83 -4.74 -14.68 -0.85
N ALA A 84 -6.07 -14.73 -0.83
CA ALA A 84 -6.84 -15.11 -2.01
C ALA A 84 -6.94 -13.95 -3.02
N SER A 85 -7.00 -12.70 -2.54
CA SER A 85 -7.08 -11.51 -3.38
C SER A 85 -5.77 -11.18 -4.10
N TYR A 86 -4.62 -11.44 -3.46
CA TYR A 86 -3.28 -11.17 -4.01
C TYR A 86 -2.40 -12.43 -3.95
N PRO A 87 -2.72 -13.43 -4.81
CA PRO A 87 -2.10 -14.75 -4.75
C PRO A 87 -0.69 -14.81 -5.34
N LEU A 88 -0.24 -13.80 -6.10
CA LEU A 88 1.11 -13.79 -6.65
C LEU A 88 2.17 -13.53 -5.58
N CYS A 89 1.81 -12.87 -4.47
CA CYS A 89 2.75 -12.60 -3.41
C CYS A 89 2.96 -13.83 -2.53
N ALA A 90 4.20 -14.32 -2.50
CA ALA A 90 4.61 -15.46 -1.69
C ALA A 90 4.79 -15.13 -0.19
N PHE A 91 4.70 -13.86 0.19
CA PHE A 91 5.04 -13.34 1.51
C PHE A 91 3.83 -12.73 2.21
N ALA A 92 3.75 -12.91 3.53
CA ALA A 92 2.84 -12.14 4.38
C ALA A 92 3.38 -10.71 4.59
N ALA A 93 2.50 -9.76 4.91
CA ALA A 93 2.83 -8.36 5.18
C ALA A 93 3.94 -8.21 6.23
N GLN A 94 3.92 -9.02 7.28
CA GLN A 94 4.95 -8.96 8.31
C GLN A 94 6.35 -9.22 7.72
N GLN A 95 6.48 -10.20 6.82
CA GLN A 95 7.76 -10.52 6.19
C GLN A 95 8.22 -9.39 5.26
N VAL A 96 7.29 -8.78 4.53
CA VAL A 96 7.57 -7.60 3.68
C VAL A 96 8.04 -6.42 4.54
N MET A 97 7.36 -6.15 5.67
CA MET A 97 7.74 -5.07 6.59
C MET A 97 9.09 -5.32 7.27
N ASP A 98 9.40 -6.56 7.62
CA ASP A 98 10.69 -6.92 8.23
C ASP A 98 11.85 -6.65 7.25
N GLU A 99 11.67 -6.96 5.96
CA GLU A 99 12.66 -6.66 4.92
C GLU A 99 12.77 -5.14 4.68
N TYR A 100 11.64 -4.44 4.61
CA TYR A 100 11.62 -2.97 4.48
C TYR A 100 12.39 -2.30 5.63
N ARG A 101 12.15 -2.70 6.88
CA ARG A 101 12.83 -2.14 8.05
C ARG A 101 14.33 -2.48 8.07
N THR A 102 14.70 -3.65 7.58
CA THR A 102 16.11 -4.05 7.40
C THR A 102 16.80 -3.16 6.38
N TYR A 103 16.16 -2.93 5.23
CA TYR A 103 16.66 -2.03 4.20
C TYR A 103 16.75 -0.58 4.70
N ALA A 104 15.69 -0.06 5.33
CA ALA A 104 15.63 1.31 5.83
C ALA A 104 16.69 1.57 6.92
N GLY A 105 16.86 0.63 7.86
CA GLY A 105 17.87 0.72 8.91
C GLY A 105 19.31 0.64 8.39
N SER A 106 19.53 -0.10 7.30
CA SER A 106 20.85 -0.24 6.65
C SER A 106 21.24 1.00 5.83
N ASN A 107 20.27 1.82 5.42
CA ASN A 107 20.46 3.00 4.56
C ASN A 107 20.23 4.33 5.30
N ASN A 108 20.55 4.40 6.59
CA ASN A 108 20.41 5.56 7.48
C ASN A 108 21.21 6.81 7.00
N GLY A 109 20.79 7.44 5.89
CA GLY A 109 21.46 8.63 5.35
C GLY A 109 20.90 9.25 4.07
N THR A 110 20.06 8.59 3.26
CA THR A 110 19.61 9.22 2.01
C THR A 110 18.20 8.80 1.62
N PHE A 111 17.20 9.51 2.15
CA PHE A 111 15.90 9.66 1.48
C PHE A 111 15.26 10.98 1.90
N LEU A 112 15.93 12.10 1.54
CA LEU A 112 15.37 13.43 1.28
C LEU A 112 16.31 14.15 0.31
#